data_AF-A0A414AJ78-F1
#
_entry.id   AF-A0A414AJ78-F1
#
_cell.length_a   1.000
_cell.length_b   1.000
_cell.length_c   1.000
_cell.angle_alpha   90.00
_cell.angle_beta   90.00
_cell.angle_gamma   90.00
#
_symmetry.space_group_name_H-M   'P 1'
#
loop_
_entity.id
_entity.type
_entity.pdbx_description
1 polymer ?
#
loop_
_entity_poly.entity_id
_entity_poly.type
_entity_poly.pdbx_seq_one_letter_code
_entity_poly.pdbx_strand_id
1 'polypeptide(L)'
;MKVYGSLLDTLAIKMGFDYLSNLRRLDEYKKIQLRNLIKSIPANAFSEWEWKDALQYLTETTFIQDMHSAYDVRQRLLAVLEEEGT
;
A
#
# COMPACT_ATOMS: atom_id res chain seq x y z
N MET A 1 -7.17 -5.72 -22.21
CA MET A 1 -5.85 -5.90 -21.55
C MET A 1 -5.88 -5.08 -20.28
N LYS A 2 -5.77 -5.71 -19.10
CA LYS A 2 -5.73 -4.98 -17.82
C LYS A 2 -4.45 -4.14 -17.83
N VAL A 3 -4.60 -2.83 -17.84
CA VAL A 3 -3.53 -1.87 -17.58
C VAL A 3 -2.99 -2.25 -16.21
N TYR A 4 -1.72 -2.67 -16.10
CA TYR A 4 -1.07 -2.79 -14.80
C TYR A 4 -0.81 -1.36 -14.30
N GLY A 5 -1.86 -0.70 -13.81
CA GLY A 5 -1.85 0.71 -13.45
C GLY A 5 -1.71 0.85 -11.94
N SER A 6 -0.56 1.27 -11.45
CA SER A 6 -0.30 1.53 -10.03
C SER A 6 -0.07 0.31 -9.11
N LEU A 7 0.66 0.59 -8.03
CA LEU A 7 0.85 -0.29 -6.88
C LEU A 7 -0.48 -0.76 -6.29
N LEU A 8 -1.50 0.11 -6.22
CA LEU A 8 -2.81 -0.21 -5.66
C LEU A 8 -3.51 -1.35 -6.42
N ASP A 9 -3.48 -1.31 -7.76
CA ASP A 9 -4.04 -2.39 -8.58
C ASP A 9 -3.30 -3.71 -8.33
N THR A 10 -1.97 -3.65 -8.20
CA THR A 10 -1.16 -4.84 -7.89
C THR A 10 -1.54 -5.44 -6.54
N LEU A 11 -1.73 -4.59 -5.52
CA LEU A 11 -2.16 -5.02 -4.20
C LEU A 11 -3.56 -5.63 -4.24
N ALA A 12 -4.52 -4.99 -4.90
CA ALA A 12 -5.88 -5.52 -5.04
C ALA A 12 -5.90 -6.87 -5.75
N ILE A 13 -5.20 -7.00 -6.88
CA ILE A 13 -5.13 -8.27 -7.64
C ILE A 13 -4.51 -9.38 -6.80
N LYS A 14 -3.41 -9.11 -6.09
CA LYS A 14 -2.74 -10.12 -5.27
C LYS A 14 -3.53 -10.51 -4.03
N MET A 15 -4.37 -9.61 -3.52
CA MET A 15 -5.32 -9.88 -2.44
C MET A 15 -6.62 -10.54 -2.93
N GLY A 16 -6.80 -10.71 -4.25
CA GLY A 16 -8.01 -11.29 -4.83
C GLY A 16 -9.22 -10.35 -4.81
N PHE A 17 -9.00 -9.04 -4.78
CA PHE A 17 -10.06 -8.04 -4.82
C PHE A 17 -10.35 -7.55 -6.23
N ASP A 18 -11.64 -7.47 -6.55
CA ASP A 18 -12.12 -6.88 -7.81
C ASP A 18 -12.13 -5.35 -7.80
N TYR A 19 -12.12 -4.73 -6.61
CA TYR A 19 -12.21 -3.28 -6.43
C TYR A 19 -11.18 -2.77 -5.40
N LEU A 20 -10.54 -1.63 -5.70
CA LEU A 20 -9.59 -0.96 -4.80
C LEU A 20 -10.21 -0.60 -3.44
N SER A 21 -11.50 -0.27 -3.42
CA SER A 21 -12.22 0.08 -2.18
C SER A 21 -12.23 -1.05 -1.15
N ASN A 22 -12.05 -2.31 -1.58
CA ASN A 22 -11.93 -3.44 -0.67
C ASN A 22 -10.63 -3.40 0.13
N LEU A 23 -9.57 -2.78 -0.39
CA LEU A 23 -8.31 -2.59 0.34
C LEU A 23 -8.46 -1.65 1.55
N ARG A 24 -9.48 -0.79 1.58
CA ARG A 24 -9.80 0.09 2.72
C ARG A 24 -10.66 -0.59 3.79
N ARG A 25 -11.29 -1.73 3.47
CA ARG A 25 -12.23 -2.43 4.35
C ARG A 25 -11.71 -3.83 4.69
N LEU A 26 -10.50 -3.86 5.24
CA LEU A 26 -9.82 -5.11 5.60
C LEU A 26 -10.10 -5.47 7.05
N ASP A 27 -10.46 -6.73 7.26
CA ASP A 27 -10.39 -7.37 8.57
C ASP A 27 -8.93 -7.56 9.01
N GLU A 28 -8.71 -7.77 10.31
CA GLU A 28 -7.37 -7.88 10.90
C GLU A 28 -6.49 -8.94 10.22
N TYR A 29 -7.07 -10.07 9.81
CA TYR A 29 -6.33 -11.10 9.10
C TYR A 29 -5.85 -10.62 7.72
N LYS A 30 -6.73 -9.95 6.96
CA LYS A 30 -6.36 -9.38 5.66
C LYS A 30 -5.41 -8.19 5.77
N LYS A 31 -5.47 -7.40 6.85
CA LYS A 31 -4.45 -6.36 7.13
C LYS A 31 -3.06 -6.98 7.28
N ILE A 32 -2.93 -8.10 7.99
CA ILE A 32 -1.67 -8.85 8.13
C ILE A 32 -1.21 -9.37 6.75
N GLN A 33 -2.12 -9.93 5.95
CA GLN A 33 -1.78 -10.37 4.60
C GLN A 33 -1.30 -9.22 3.70
N LEU A 34 -1.99 -8.07 3.72
CA LEU A 34 -1.59 -6.88 2.97
C LEU A 34 -0.21 -6.39 3.40
N ARG A 35 0.06 -6.36 4.71
CA ARG A 35 1.37 -5.95 5.24
C ARG A 35 2.47 -6.88 4.78
N ASN A 36 2.27 -8.20 4.86
CA ASN A 36 3.24 -9.18 4.38
C ASN A 36 3.48 -9.04 2.87
N LEU A 37 2.43 -8.77 2.11
CA LEU A 37 2.53 -8.50 0.69
C LEU A 37 3.40 -7.26 0.42
N ILE A 38 3.13 -6.12 1.09
CA ILE A 38 3.94 -4.90 0.96
C ILE A 38 5.40 -5.15 1.36
N LYS A 39 5.64 -5.93 2.43
CA LYS A 39 7.00 -6.33 2.85
C LYS A 39 7.73 -7.10 1.74
N SER A 40 7.03 -7.94 0.98
CA SER A 40 7.60 -8.73 -0.12
C SER A 40 7.92 -7.93 -1.39
N ILE A 41 7.29 -6.76 -1.57
CA ILE A 41 7.52 -5.91 -2.75
C ILE A 41 8.76 -5.05 -2.51
N PRO A 42 9.80 -5.14 -3.36
CA PRO A 42 10.96 -4.26 -3.30
C PRO A 42 10.55 -2.79 -3.48
N ALA A 43 11.15 -1.87 -2.74
CA ALA A 43 10.82 -0.44 -2.84
C ALA A 43 11.02 0.12 -4.25
N ASN A 44 12.02 -0.38 -4.99
CA ASN A 44 12.32 0.01 -6.37
C ASN A 44 11.42 -0.66 -7.43
N ALA A 45 10.48 -1.53 -7.05
CA ALA A 45 9.56 -2.17 -7.99
C ALA A 45 8.48 -1.20 -8.51
N PHE A 46 8.22 -0.13 -7.74
CA PHE A 46 7.27 0.93 -8.08
C PHE A 46 7.92 2.29 -7.82
N SER A 47 7.42 3.31 -8.51
CA SER A 47 7.87 4.69 -8.34
C SER A 47 7.50 5.24 -6.96
N GLU A 48 8.23 6.27 -6.51
CA GLU A 48 7.89 6.99 -5.28
C GLU A 48 6.44 7.50 -5.28
N TRP A 49 5.97 8.00 -6.43
CA TRP A 49 4.59 8.48 -6.59
C TRP A 49 3.56 7.38 -6.35
N GLU A 50 3.79 6.17 -6.85
CA GLU A 50 2.88 5.04 -6.63
C GLU A 50 2.87 4.59 -5.17
N TRP A 51 4.01 4.65 -4.49
CA TRP A 51 4.06 4.41 -3.05
C TRP A 51 3.32 5.48 -2.26
N LYS A 52 3.46 6.76 -2.65
CA LYS A 52 2.78 7.88 -1.98
C LYS A 52 1.28 7.81 -2.17
N ASP A 53 0.84 7.51 -3.39
CA ASP A 53 -0.56 7.29 -3.73
C ASP A 53 -1.14 6.13 -2.93
N ALA A 54 -0.43 4.99 -2.85
CA ALA A 54 -0.87 3.86 -2.03
C ALA A 54 -0.92 4.18 -0.54
N LEU A 55 0.05 4.94 -0.01
CA LEU A 55 0.03 5.41 1.38
C LEU A 55 -1.19 6.28 1.64
N GLN A 56 -1.38 7.33 0.84
CA GLN A 56 -2.51 8.24 0.99
C GLN A 56 -3.85 7.52 0.84
N TYR A 57 -3.96 6.56 -0.09
CA TYR A 57 -5.19 5.82 -0.32
C TYR A 57 -5.54 4.85 0.83
N LEU A 58 -4.56 4.13 1.36
CA LEU A 58 -4.77 3.10 2.37
C LEU A 58 -4.93 3.68 3.78
N THR A 59 -4.25 4.78 4.09
CA THR A 59 -4.20 5.33 5.45
C THR A 59 -4.81 6.72 5.56
N GLU A 60 -5.34 7.27 4.45
CA GLU A 60 -5.88 8.63 4.35
C GLU A 60 -4.87 9.72 4.80
N THR A 61 -3.58 9.36 4.87
CA THR A 61 -2.52 10.25 5.35
C THR A 61 -2.22 11.32 4.31
N THR A 62 -2.21 12.57 4.76
CA THR A 62 -1.84 13.74 3.95
C THR A 62 -0.36 14.11 4.07
N PHE A 63 0.35 13.52 5.05
CA PHE A 63 1.77 13.74 5.33
C PHE A 63 2.68 12.91 4.41
N ILE A 64 2.67 13.22 3.12
CA ILE A 64 3.53 12.59 2.09
C ILE A 64 4.58 13.53 1.50
N GLN A 65 4.56 14.81 1.90
CA GLN A 65 5.38 15.87 1.30
C GLN A 65 6.86 15.78 1.67
N ASP A 66 7.17 15.32 2.89
CA ASP A 66 8.56 15.23 3.40
C ASP A 66 9.27 13.92 3.01
N MET A 67 8.59 13.02 2.30
CA MET A 67 9.18 11.76 1.86
C MET A 67 9.74 11.94 0.45
N HIS A 68 11.03 11.64 0.27
CA HIS A 68 11.73 11.85 -1.01
C HIS A 68 12.30 10.54 -1.59
N SER A 69 11.83 9.39 -1.10
CA SER A 69 12.19 8.10 -1.67
C SER A 69 11.06 7.08 -1.55
N ALA A 70 10.95 6.20 -2.55
CA ALA A 70 10.05 5.04 -2.52
C ALA A 70 10.27 4.15 -1.29
N TYR A 71 11.52 4.07 -0.81
CA TYR A 71 11.86 3.31 0.39
C TYR A 71 11.23 3.92 1.64
N ASP A 72 11.38 5.22 1.86
CA ASP A 72 10.85 5.90 3.05
C ASP A 72 9.33 5.83 3.10
N VAL A 73 8.68 6.02 1.95
CA VAL A 73 7.22 5.93 1.84
C VAL A 73 6.75 4.51 2.15
N ARG A 74 7.42 3.48 1.61
CA ARG A 74 7.11 2.08 1.94
C ARG A 74 7.29 1.78 3.42
N GLN A 75 8.35 2.28 4.05
CA GLN A 75 8.56 2.10 5.49
C GLN A 75 7.46 2.79 6.31
N ARG A 76 7.06 4.01 5.94
CA ARG A 76 5.95 4.69 6.62
C ARG A 76 4.64 3.95 6.44
N LEU A 77 4.32 3.47 5.24
CA LEU A 77 3.13 2.66 4.98
C LEU A 77 3.09 1.42 5.87
N LEU A 78 4.22 0.71 5.98
CA LEU A 78 4.32 -0.43 6.89
C LEU A 78 4.06 -0.01 8.33
N ALA A 79 4.71 1.05 8.83
CA ALA A 79 4.55 1.54 10.20
C ALA A 79 3.09 1.90 10.53
N VAL A 80 2.40 2.65 9.66
CA VAL A 80 1.00 3.02 9.89
C VAL A 80 0.09 1.80 9.90
N LEU A 81 0.32 0.83 9.01
CA LEU A 81 -0.40 -0.44 9.03
C LEU A 81 -0.09 -1.29 10.26
N GLU A 82 1.03 -1.04 10.97
CA GLU A 82 1.34 -1.67 12.27
C GLU A 82 0.60 -1.00 13.43
N GLU A 83 0.50 0.33 13.42
CA GLU A 83 -0.21 1.12 14.43
C GLU A 83 -1.73 0.81 14.46
N GLU A 84 -2.36 0.55 13.31
CA GLU A 84 -3.81 0.26 13.21
C GLU A 84 -4.25 -1.16 13.62
N GLY A 85 -3.32 -2.02 14.05
CA GLY A 85 -3.60 -3.40 14.46
C GLY A 85 -3.43 -3.65 15.97
N THR A 86 -3.30 -2.60 16.78
CA THR A 86 -3.15 -2.66 18.25
C THR A 86 -4.35 -2.05 18.93
#